data_AF-A0A354HX34-F1
#
_entry.id   AF-A0A354HX34-F1
#
_cell.length_a   1.000
_cell.length_b   1.000
_cell.length_c   1.000
_cell.angle_alpha   90.00
_cell.angle_beta   90.00
_cell.angle_gamma   90.00
#
_symmetry.space_group_name_H-M   'P 1'
#
loop_
_entity.id
_entity.type
_entity.pdbx_description
1 polymer ?
#
loop_
_entity_poly.entity_id
_entity_poly.type
_entity_poly.pdbx_seq_one_letter_code
_entity_poly.pdbx_strand_id
1 'polypeptide(L)'
;MKSHVIYLSLSIFVITSCNEAKTPDAGQQALLDASRQELVTALEERDQLLALVKEISTSMEQIRHLEHILTVSETQPKENARSNARILTDIKSIKATLKQRREDLASLEAKLQESTLFTDELSGTIAVLRSQIDTQSAEIESLQKKLSSANQEIESLTSTIDSLNITVETVNHELVDAVTQSANLENELNTCYYVIASKSELKRHKIIESGFLRKTKILKGNFDHGFFTIGDKRDLDTIFTTTPGLKIHTTHPEQSYRIINVNGSKAIEITNPEQFWNLSNYLVIERQ
;
A
#
# COMPACT_ATOMS: atom_id res chain seq x y z
N MET A 1 128.93 66.05 37.98
CA MET A 1 128.18 65.94 39.26
C MET A 1 126.74 65.55 38.94
N LYS A 2 126.17 64.66 39.76
CA LYS A 2 124.98 63.83 39.52
C LYS A 2 123.70 64.58 39.16
N SER A 3 122.88 63.98 38.30
CA SER A 3 121.42 63.95 38.42
C SER A 3 120.85 62.84 37.51
N HIS A 4 119.93 62.05 38.07
CA HIS A 4 119.22 60.91 37.45
C HIS A 4 118.32 61.38 36.28
N VAL A 5 117.75 60.51 35.42
CA VAL A 5 116.37 59.98 35.61
C VAL A 5 115.90 59.21 34.33
N ILE A 6 115.22 58.08 34.57
CA ILE A 6 114.17 57.35 33.80
C ILE A 6 114.54 56.47 32.58
N TYR A 7 114.38 55.15 32.81
CA TYR A 7 114.12 54.10 31.81
C TYR A 7 112.64 54.14 31.37
N LEU A 8 112.39 54.15 30.06
CA LEU A 8 111.07 53.88 29.47
C LEU A 8 111.20 52.66 28.54
N SER A 9 110.79 51.49 29.02
CA SER A 9 110.73 50.25 28.25
C SER A 9 109.54 50.28 27.29
N LEU A 10 109.84 50.28 26.00
CA LEU A 10 108.87 50.20 24.90
C LEU A 10 108.55 48.73 24.61
N SER A 11 107.43 48.24 25.15
CA SER A 11 106.89 46.91 24.82
C SER A 11 105.90 47.02 23.68
N ILE A 12 106.24 46.37 22.55
CA ILE A 12 105.41 46.21 21.35
C ILE A 12 104.27 45.23 21.67
N PHE A 13 103.03 45.70 21.62
CA PHE A 13 101.84 44.85 21.70
C PHE A 13 101.44 44.41 20.28
N VAL A 14 101.43 43.10 20.05
CA VAL A 14 100.97 42.47 18.81
C VAL A 14 99.45 42.46 18.82
N ILE A 15 98.84 43.05 17.80
CA ILE A 15 97.38 43.03 17.58
C ILE A 15 97.01 41.69 16.93
N THR A 16 96.52 40.75 17.74
CA THR A 16 95.83 39.54 17.26
C THR A 16 94.37 39.88 16.96
N SER A 17 93.95 39.57 15.73
CA SER A 17 92.57 39.63 15.24
C SER A 17 91.62 38.79 16.11
N CYS A 18 90.65 39.44 16.77
CA CYS A 18 89.47 38.78 17.32
C CYS A 18 88.37 38.75 16.26
N ASN A 19 88.16 37.58 15.66
CA ASN A 19 86.99 37.28 14.87
C ASN A 19 85.90 36.77 15.84
N GLU A 20 85.14 37.69 16.45
CA GLU A 20 83.96 37.33 17.26
C GLU A 20 82.80 36.96 16.32
N ALA A 21 82.73 35.68 15.96
CA ALA A 21 81.48 35.09 15.51
C ALA A 21 80.52 35.08 16.71
N LYS A 22 79.57 36.01 16.73
CA LYS A 22 78.43 36.00 17.65
C LYS A 22 77.70 34.65 17.50
N THR A 23 77.86 33.78 18.48
CA THR A 23 76.98 32.63 18.68
C THR A 23 75.57 33.15 18.97
N PRO A 24 74.51 32.60 18.35
CA PRO A 24 73.14 33.00 18.67
C PRO A 24 72.87 32.67 20.14
N ASP A 25 72.30 33.65 20.87
CA ASP A 25 71.92 33.50 22.27
C ASP A 25 70.88 32.37 22.42
N ALA A 26 71.21 31.34 23.21
CA ALA A 26 70.39 30.13 23.34
C ALA A 26 68.97 30.42 23.87
N GLY A 27 68.81 31.50 24.65
CA GLY A 27 67.49 31.98 25.11
C GLY A 27 66.65 32.56 23.97
N GLN A 28 67.27 33.24 23.00
CA GLN A 28 66.57 33.82 21.85
C GLN A 28 66.10 32.71 20.89
N GLN A 29 66.88 31.64 20.74
CA GLN A 29 66.50 30.47 19.95
C GLN A 29 65.35 29.69 20.60
N ALA A 30 65.39 29.47 21.92
CA ALA A 30 64.31 28.79 22.63
C ALA A 30 62.97 29.55 22.57
N LEU A 31 62.99 30.89 22.64
CA LEU A 31 61.80 31.72 22.47
C LEU A 31 61.25 31.68 21.03
N LEU A 32 62.14 31.71 20.03
CA LEU A 32 61.75 31.59 18.63
C LEU A 32 61.15 30.21 18.31
N ASP A 33 61.69 29.15 18.90
CA ASP A 33 61.18 27.79 18.71
C ASP A 33 59.85 27.57 19.45
N ALA A 34 59.67 28.13 20.65
CA ALA A 34 58.37 28.12 21.34
C ALA A 34 57.28 28.87 20.55
N SER A 35 57.61 30.06 20.01
CA SER A 35 56.69 30.84 19.18
C SER A 35 56.33 30.12 17.87
N ARG A 36 57.30 29.42 17.25
CA ARG A 36 57.03 28.56 16.08
C ARG A 36 56.10 27.40 16.43
N GLN A 37 56.33 26.74 17.57
CA GLN A 37 55.49 25.63 18.03
C GLN A 37 54.04 26.08 18.22
N GLU A 38 53.83 27.21 18.91
CA GLU A 38 52.50 27.78 19.15
C GLU A 38 51.79 28.17 17.84
N LEU A 39 52.53 28.74 16.89
CA LEU A 39 52.01 29.06 15.56
C LEU A 39 51.62 27.81 14.75
N VAL A 40 52.41 26.72 14.86
CA VAL A 40 52.11 25.44 14.19
C VAL A 40 50.84 24.83 14.76
N THR A 41 50.69 24.79 16.09
CA THR A 41 49.48 24.26 16.75
C THR A 41 48.24 25.05 16.34
N ALA A 42 48.32 26.37 16.28
CA ALA A 42 47.20 27.21 15.87
C ALA A 42 46.82 27.06 14.39
N LEU A 43 47.81 26.83 13.51
CA LEU A 43 47.54 26.50 12.11
C LEU A 43 46.82 25.16 11.98
N GLU A 44 47.21 24.15 12.76
CA GLU A 44 46.53 22.84 12.78
C GLU A 44 45.09 22.95 13.29
N GLU A 45 44.85 23.70 14.36
CA GLU A 45 43.49 23.93 14.91
C GLU A 45 42.59 24.68 13.93
N ARG A 46 43.13 25.69 13.23
CA ARG A 46 42.43 26.39 12.15
C ARG A 46 42.09 25.45 10.99
N ASP A 47 43.03 24.62 10.57
CA ASP A 47 42.81 23.68 9.47
C ASP A 47 41.77 22.61 9.84
N GLN A 48 41.72 22.18 11.11
CA GLN A 48 40.66 21.33 11.64
C GLN A 48 39.29 22.02 11.60
N LEU A 49 39.20 23.30 11.97
CA LEU A 49 37.97 24.07 11.86
C LEU A 49 37.49 24.18 10.40
N LEU A 50 38.39 24.47 9.47
CA LEU A 50 38.07 24.54 8.04
C LEU A 50 37.60 23.19 7.48
N ALA A 51 38.18 22.09 7.96
CA ALA A 51 37.72 20.75 7.62
C ALA A 51 36.29 20.51 8.13
N LEU A 52 35.99 20.90 9.38
CA LEU A 52 34.64 20.79 9.96
C LEU A 52 33.62 21.63 9.19
N VAL A 53 33.97 22.86 8.78
CA VAL A 53 33.14 23.75 7.96
C VAL A 53 32.79 23.10 6.62
N LYS A 54 33.79 22.51 5.95
CA LYS A 54 33.59 21.80 4.67
C LYS A 54 32.65 20.60 4.85
N GLU A 55 32.82 19.86 5.94
CA GLU A 55 32.01 18.69 6.24
C GLU A 55 30.53 19.04 6.54
N ILE A 56 30.33 20.12 7.32
CA ILE A 56 29.00 20.68 7.62
C ILE A 56 28.33 21.17 6.35
N SER A 57 29.06 21.88 5.48
CA SER A 57 28.54 22.35 4.19
C SER A 57 28.12 21.19 3.27
N THR A 58 28.90 20.11 3.23
CA THR A 58 28.61 18.93 2.39
C THR A 58 27.37 18.17 2.88
N SER A 59 27.10 18.15 4.19
CA SER A 59 25.90 17.49 4.72
C SER A 59 24.58 18.18 4.40
N MET A 60 24.61 19.49 4.12
CA MET A 60 23.43 20.24 3.65
C MET A 60 22.86 19.64 2.37
N GLU A 61 23.75 19.18 1.47
CA GLU A 61 23.38 18.53 0.23
C GLU A 61 22.73 17.15 0.48
N GLN A 62 23.24 16.41 1.46
CA GLN A 62 22.67 15.11 1.86
C GLN A 62 21.27 15.25 2.48
N ILE A 63 21.07 16.24 3.36
CA ILE A 63 19.76 16.53 3.97
C ILE A 63 18.76 16.98 2.89
N ARG A 64 19.18 17.89 2.00
CA ARG A 64 18.36 18.35 0.87
C ARG A 64 17.98 17.23 -0.09
N HIS A 65 18.88 16.27 -0.31
CA HIS A 65 18.60 15.09 -1.13
C HIS A 65 17.55 14.19 -0.46
N LEU A 66 17.60 14.01 0.86
CA LEU A 66 16.57 13.28 1.60
C LEU A 66 15.21 14.00 1.56
N GLU A 67 15.21 15.32 1.72
CA GLU A 67 14.00 16.14 1.57
C GLU A 67 13.38 15.93 0.18
N HIS A 68 14.19 16.00 -0.89
CA HIS A 68 13.74 15.77 -2.25
C HIS A 68 13.16 14.35 -2.43
N ILE A 69 13.82 13.30 -1.92
CA ILE A 69 13.28 11.93 -1.96
C ILE A 69 11.93 11.86 -1.23
N LEU A 70 11.81 12.44 -0.03
CA LEU A 70 10.56 12.43 0.72
C LEU A 70 9.41 13.12 -0.06
N THR A 71 9.67 14.27 -0.69
CA THR A 71 8.67 14.97 -1.51
C THR A 71 8.25 14.18 -2.76
N VAL A 72 9.18 13.44 -3.38
CA VAL A 72 8.86 12.59 -4.54
C VAL A 72 8.08 11.35 -4.11
N SER A 73 8.42 10.74 -2.96
CA SER A 73 7.71 9.58 -2.41
C SER A 73 6.26 9.86 -2.00
N GLU A 74 5.89 11.12 -1.68
CA GLU A 74 4.48 11.53 -1.49
C GLU A 74 3.63 11.35 -2.77
N THR A 75 4.25 11.36 -3.95
CA THR A 75 3.52 11.29 -5.23
C THR A 75 3.35 9.87 -5.80
N GLN A 76 4.09 8.88 -5.30
CA GLN A 76 4.06 7.50 -5.80
C GLN A 76 4.01 6.43 -4.69
N PRO A 77 2.81 5.97 -4.28
CA PRO A 77 2.63 5.08 -3.11
C PRO A 77 3.21 3.65 -3.25
N LYS A 78 3.40 3.16 -4.48
CA LYS A 78 3.58 1.72 -4.75
C LYS A 78 5.02 1.20 -4.58
N GLU A 79 6.01 2.06 -4.36
CA GLU A 79 7.44 1.68 -4.25
C GLU A 79 8.02 1.86 -2.82
N ASN A 80 7.15 2.15 -1.84
CA ASN A 80 7.54 2.83 -0.60
C ASN A 80 8.19 1.97 0.49
N ALA A 81 7.90 0.67 0.62
CA ALA A 81 8.35 -0.08 1.80
C ALA A 81 9.90 -0.24 1.88
N ARG A 82 10.56 -0.59 0.77
CA ARG A 82 12.04 -0.67 0.71
C ARG A 82 12.70 0.71 0.75
N SER A 83 12.07 1.71 0.13
CA SER A 83 12.55 3.09 0.14
C SER A 83 12.51 3.67 1.57
N ASN A 84 11.41 3.49 2.29
CA ASN A 84 11.22 4.00 3.65
C ASN A 84 12.20 3.38 4.66
N ALA A 85 12.49 2.07 4.55
CA ALA A 85 13.49 1.41 5.39
C ALA A 85 14.90 1.98 5.17
N ARG A 86 15.24 2.32 3.91
CA ARG A 86 16.52 2.95 3.56
C ARG A 86 16.59 4.38 4.10
N ILE A 87 15.54 5.18 3.90
CA ILE A 87 15.44 6.55 4.41
C ILE A 87 15.58 6.59 5.95
N LEU A 88 14.95 5.65 6.68
CA LEU A 88 15.11 5.55 8.14
C LEU A 88 16.55 5.27 8.57
N THR A 89 17.26 4.42 7.80
CA THR A 89 18.66 4.12 8.05
C THR A 89 19.53 5.35 7.82
N ASP A 90 19.27 6.08 6.74
CA ASP A 90 19.98 7.31 6.38
C ASP A 90 19.74 8.43 7.44
N ILE A 91 18.50 8.62 7.89
CA ILE A 91 18.15 9.55 8.99
C ILE A 91 18.93 9.20 10.27
N LYS A 92 19.00 7.91 10.63
CA LYS A 92 19.74 7.46 11.83
C LYS A 92 21.24 7.74 11.70
N SER A 93 21.82 7.51 10.53
CA SER A 93 23.21 7.81 10.23
C SER A 93 23.49 9.31 10.38
N ILE A 94 22.68 10.16 9.73
CA ILE A 94 22.84 11.61 9.78
C ILE A 94 22.70 12.13 11.21
N LYS A 95 21.74 11.63 11.99
CA LYS A 95 21.58 12.01 13.39
C LYS A 95 22.84 11.70 14.22
N ALA A 96 23.48 10.55 13.98
CA ALA A 96 24.73 10.20 14.63
C ALA A 96 25.87 11.15 14.20
N THR A 97 25.97 11.47 12.91
CA THR A 97 26.96 12.42 12.38
C THR A 97 26.76 13.83 12.94
N LEU A 98 25.54 14.35 13.00
CA LEU A 98 25.23 15.66 13.58
C LEU A 98 25.61 15.72 15.07
N LYS A 99 25.35 14.64 15.81
CA LYS A 99 25.76 14.53 17.21
C LYS A 99 27.29 14.57 17.35
N GLN A 100 28.00 13.75 16.58
CA GLN A 100 29.47 13.72 16.60
C GLN A 100 30.05 15.11 16.33
N ARG A 101 29.54 15.81 15.32
CA ARG A 101 30.01 17.17 14.97
C ARG A 101 29.74 18.19 16.05
N ARG A 102 28.62 18.07 16.77
CA ARG A 102 28.34 18.94 17.91
C ARG A 102 29.38 18.74 19.02
N GLU A 103 29.78 17.50 19.26
CA GLU A 103 30.83 17.13 20.22
C GLU A 103 32.21 17.63 19.75
N ASP A 104 32.56 17.41 18.48
CA ASP A 104 33.83 17.86 17.89
C ASP A 104 33.95 19.39 17.92
N LEU A 105 32.87 20.10 17.59
CA LEU A 105 32.82 21.56 17.62
C LEU A 105 32.95 22.09 19.06
N ALA A 106 32.33 21.44 20.04
CA ALA A 106 32.51 21.79 21.45
C ALA A 106 33.95 21.55 21.93
N SER A 107 34.57 20.45 21.50
CA SER A 107 35.98 20.14 21.79
C SER A 107 36.93 21.15 21.15
N LEU A 108 36.71 21.51 19.88
CA LEU A 108 37.45 22.55 19.16
C LEU A 108 37.29 23.92 19.82
N GLU A 109 36.08 24.30 20.22
CA GLU A 109 35.85 25.56 20.93
C GLU A 109 36.62 25.60 22.26
N ALA A 110 36.60 24.51 23.04
CA ALA A 110 37.34 24.43 24.30
C ALA A 110 38.84 24.59 24.11
N LYS A 111 39.43 23.91 23.11
CA LYS A 111 40.86 24.04 22.78
C LYS A 111 41.22 25.45 22.31
N LEU A 112 40.37 26.05 21.48
CA LEU A 112 40.58 27.39 20.97
C LEU A 112 40.47 28.45 22.07
N GLN A 113 39.63 28.25 23.09
CA GLN A 113 39.56 29.14 24.26
C GLN A 113 40.83 29.10 25.13
N GLU A 114 41.57 27.99 25.14
CA GLU A 114 42.85 27.86 25.83
C GLU A 114 44.02 28.47 25.01
N SER A 115 43.80 28.71 23.71
CA SER A 115 44.78 29.28 22.79
C SER A 115 44.78 30.82 22.84
N THR A 116 45.97 31.41 22.82
CA THR A 116 46.17 32.88 22.78
C THR A 116 45.69 33.53 21.48
N LEU A 117 45.35 32.72 20.47
CA LEU A 117 44.94 33.12 19.13
C LEU A 117 43.43 33.10 18.91
N PHE A 118 42.64 32.95 19.98
CA PHE A 118 41.19 33.08 19.93
C PHE A 118 40.78 34.50 19.51
N THR A 119 40.16 34.62 18.34
CA THR A 119 39.64 35.90 17.83
C THR A 119 38.10 35.91 17.85
N ASP A 120 37.53 37.11 17.92
CA ASP A 120 36.07 37.30 17.82
C ASP A 120 35.48 36.71 16.53
N GLU A 121 36.27 36.69 15.44
CA GLU A 121 35.87 36.12 14.14
C GLU A 121 35.74 34.59 14.18
N LEU A 122 36.66 33.90 14.86
CA LEU A 122 36.58 32.45 15.08
C LEU A 122 35.39 32.09 15.97
N SER A 123 35.15 32.86 17.03
CA SER A 123 33.97 32.71 17.90
C SER A 123 32.67 32.86 17.11
N GLY A 124 32.58 33.90 16.27
CA GLY A 124 31.44 34.12 15.38
C GLY A 124 31.21 32.96 14.42
N THR A 125 32.28 32.40 13.86
CA THR A 125 32.20 31.23 12.96
C THR A 125 31.69 29.99 13.69
N ILE A 126 32.19 29.69 14.88
CA ILE A 126 31.74 28.57 15.73
C ILE A 126 30.25 28.73 16.08
N ALA A 127 29.79 29.95 16.38
CA ALA A 127 28.39 30.24 16.66
C ALA A 127 27.49 29.99 15.44
N VAL A 128 27.92 30.40 14.25
CA VAL A 128 27.21 30.12 12.98
C VAL A 128 27.12 28.61 12.73
N LEU A 129 28.22 27.88 12.90
CA LEU A 129 28.25 26.41 12.71
C LEU A 129 27.35 25.68 13.72
N ARG A 130 27.31 26.12 14.97
CA ARG A 130 26.34 25.61 15.96
C ARG A 130 24.90 25.82 15.52
N SER A 131 24.58 27.05 15.11
CA SER A 131 23.24 27.37 14.62
C SER A 131 22.85 26.52 13.40
N GLN A 132 23.81 26.22 12.52
CA GLN A 132 23.59 25.35 11.35
C GLN A 132 23.32 23.90 11.78
N ILE A 133 24.11 23.33 12.68
CA ILE A 133 23.89 21.97 13.22
C ILE A 133 22.52 21.88 13.92
N ASP A 134 22.13 22.90 14.67
CA ASP A 134 20.84 22.95 15.35
C ASP A 134 19.68 23.00 14.35
N THR A 135 19.81 23.81 13.30
CA THR A 135 18.82 23.88 12.21
C THR A 135 18.69 22.53 11.50
N GLN A 136 19.82 21.90 11.16
CA GLN A 136 19.86 20.58 10.52
C GLN A 136 19.23 19.49 11.39
N SER A 137 19.45 19.56 12.71
CA SER A 137 18.86 18.63 13.66
C SER A 137 17.33 18.76 13.71
N ALA A 138 16.82 20.00 13.74
CA ALA A 138 15.39 20.27 13.73
C ALA A 138 14.72 19.82 12.40
N GLU A 139 15.39 20.01 11.28
CA GLU A 139 14.92 19.55 9.97
C GLU A 139 14.82 18.02 9.90
N ILE A 140 15.86 17.31 10.37
CA ILE A 140 15.87 15.84 10.43
C ILE A 140 14.74 15.31 11.34
N GLU A 141 14.47 15.96 12.47
CA GLU A 141 13.35 15.60 13.35
C GLU A 141 11.99 15.79 12.65
N SER A 142 11.84 16.88 11.89
CA SER A 142 10.64 17.14 11.09
C SER A 142 10.45 16.08 10.01
N LEU A 143 11.50 15.73 9.26
CA LEU A 143 11.46 14.66 8.26
C LEU A 143 11.12 13.31 8.87
N GLN A 144 11.68 12.98 10.04
CA GLN A 144 11.36 11.75 10.76
C GLN A 144 9.87 11.71 11.17
N LYS A 145 9.31 12.83 11.63
CA LYS A 145 7.88 12.92 12.00
C LYS A 145 6.96 12.77 10.79
N LYS A 146 7.29 13.41 9.67
CA LYS A 146 6.54 13.28 8.41
C LYS A 146 6.53 11.82 7.93
N LEU A 147 7.70 11.17 7.92
CA LEU A 147 7.83 9.77 7.51
C LEU A 147 7.02 8.82 8.41
N SER A 148 7.03 9.03 9.72
CA SER A 148 6.23 8.24 10.65
C SER A 148 4.73 8.41 10.42
N SER A 149 4.28 9.64 10.16
CA SER A 149 2.87 9.94 9.93
C SER A 149 2.39 9.31 8.61
N ALA A 150 3.19 9.41 7.55
CA ALA A 150 2.91 8.78 6.27
C ALA A 150 2.84 7.25 6.37
N ASN A 151 3.72 6.61 7.15
CA ASN A 151 3.65 5.16 7.38
C ASN A 151 2.35 4.75 8.08
N GLN A 152 1.90 5.51 9.09
CA GLN A 152 0.62 5.25 9.77
C GLN A 152 -0.59 5.41 8.83
N GLU A 153 -0.55 6.42 7.95
CA GLU A 153 -1.58 6.61 6.93
C GLU A 153 -1.61 5.44 5.93
N ILE A 154 -0.44 4.97 5.49
CA ILE A 154 -0.33 3.77 4.63
C ILE A 154 -0.93 2.55 5.32
N GLU A 155 -0.60 2.30 6.60
CA GLU A 155 -1.17 1.17 7.35
C GLU A 155 -2.71 1.26 7.44
N SER A 156 -3.24 2.46 7.69
CA SER A 156 -4.69 2.70 7.73
C SER A 156 -5.36 2.48 6.37
N LEU A 157 -4.74 2.96 5.29
CA LEU A 157 -5.23 2.76 3.93
C LEU A 157 -5.19 1.28 3.53
N THR A 158 -4.12 0.55 3.87
CA THR A 158 -4.02 -0.90 3.65
C THR A 158 -5.13 -1.64 4.38
N SER A 159 -5.35 -1.35 5.68
CA SER A 159 -6.45 -1.96 6.44
C SER A 159 -7.83 -1.65 5.85
N THR A 160 -8.02 -0.43 5.34
CA THR A 160 -9.27 -0.04 4.67
C THR A 160 -9.47 -0.80 3.36
N ILE A 161 -8.41 -0.98 2.56
CA ILE A 161 -8.45 -1.76 1.33
C ILE A 161 -8.77 -3.23 1.62
N ASP A 162 -8.14 -3.83 2.62
CA ASP A 162 -8.41 -5.22 3.02
C ASP A 162 -9.88 -5.40 3.44
N SER A 163 -10.40 -4.48 4.28
CA SER A 163 -11.81 -4.48 4.69
C SER A 163 -12.76 -4.30 3.51
N LEU A 164 -12.42 -3.43 2.55
CA LEU A 164 -13.23 -3.20 1.37
C LEU A 164 -13.24 -4.44 0.47
N ASN A 165 -12.10 -5.11 0.31
CA ASN A 165 -11.98 -6.32 -0.50
C ASN A 165 -12.84 -7.47 0.08
N ILE A 166 -12.81 -7.66 1.42
CA ILE A 166 -13.68 -8.61 2.12
C ILE A 166 -15.17 -8.27 1.90
N THR A 167 -15.52 -6.98 1.98
CA THR A 167 -16.90 -6.52 1.77
C THR A 167 -17.36 -6.81 0.34
N VAL A 168 -16.52 -6.53 -0.66
CA VAL A 168 -16.82 -6.80 -2.07
C VAL A 168 -16.99 -8.30 -2.33
N GLU A 169 -16.13 -9.15 -1.77
CA GLU A 169 -16.25 -10.61 -1.89
C GLU A 169 -17.57 -11.11 -1.27
N THR A 170 -17.93 -10.60 -0.09
CA THR A 170 -19.18 -10.96 0.60
C THR A 170 -20.41 -10.55 -0.22
N VAL A 171 -20.45 -9.29 -0.69
CA VAL A 171 -21.57 -8.78 -1.50
C VAL A 171 -21.70 -9.54 -2.82
N ASN A 172 -20.59 -9.90 -3.46
CA ASN A 172 -20.64 -10.71 -4.69
C ASN A 172 -21.20 -12.11 -4.43
N HIS A 173 -20.83 -12.74 -3.32
CA HIS A 173 -21.39 -14.04 -2.95
C HIS A 173 -22.90 -13.95 -2.68
N GLU A 174 -23.33 -12.97 -1.89
CA GLU A 174 -24.74 -12.72 -1.61
C GLU A 174 -25.55 -12.43 -2.88
N LEU A 175 -24.97 -11.68 -3.83
CA LEU A 175 -25.60 -11.41 -5.12
C LEU A 175 -25.79 -12.68 -5.95
N VAL A 176 -24.75 -13.51 -6.05
CA VAL A 176 -24.81 -14.79 -6.78
C VAL A 176 -25.87 -15.70 -6.17
N ASP A 177 -25.93 -15.79 -4.84
CA ASP A 177 -26.94 -16.56 -4.12
C ASP A 177 -28.34 -16.04 -4.38
N ALA A 178 -28.54 -14.72 -4.30
CA ALA A 178 -29.84 -14.08 -4.54
C ALA A 178 -30.33 -14.29 -5.98
N VAL A 179 -29.44 -14.14 -6.97
CA VAL A 179 -29.76 -14.39 -8.39
C VAL A 179 -30.12 -15.86 -8.60
N THR A 180 -29.36 -16.78 -8.00
CA THR A 180 -29.62 -18.23 -8.11
C THR A 180 -30.95 -18.60 -7.47
N GLN A 181 -31.25 -18.07 -6.28
CA GLN A 181 -32.53 -18.28 -5.60
C GLN A 181 -33.69 -17.71 -6.40
N SER A 182 -33.54 -16.51 -6.96
CA SER A 182 -34.56 -15.89 -7.81
C SER A 182 -34.83 -16.73 -9.05
N ALA A 183 -33.79 -17.21 -9.73
CA ALA A 183 -33.94 -18.07 -10.90
C ALA A 183 -34.62 -19.41 -10.55
N ASN A 184 -34.25 -20.01 -9.41
CA ASN A 184 -34.88 -21.24 -8.94
C ASN A 184 -36.37 -21.04 -8.62
N LEU A 185 -36.71 -19.96 -7.92
CA LEU A 185 -38.10 -19.63 -7.61
C LEU A 185 -38.90 -19.34 -8.88
N GLU A 186 -38.33 -18.61 -9.83
CA GLU A 186 -38.95 -18.34 -11.12
C GLU A 186 -39.21 -19.64 -11.90
N ASN A 187 -38.25 -20.57 -11.91
CA ASN A 187 -38.43 -21.88 -12.54
C ASN A 187 -39.50 -22.73 -11.82
N GLU A 188 -39.53 -22.72 -10.50
CA GLU A 188 -40.54 -23.44 -9.71
C GLU A 188 -41.95 -22.90 -9.98
N LEU A 189 -42.12 -21.58 -9.99
CA LEU A 189 -43.41 -20.92 -10.30
C LEU A 189 -43.88 -21.22 -11.73
N ASN A 190 -42.95 -21.34 -12.67
CA ASN A 190 -43.23 -21.62 -14.08
C ASN A 190 -43.26 -23.12 -14.42
N THR A 191 -43.08 -24.02 -13.45
CA THR A 191 -43.18 -25.46 -13.70
C THR A 191 -44.64 -25.89 -13.85
N CYS A 192 -44.94 -26.65 -14.91
CA CYS A 192 -46.22 -27.33 -15.12
C CYS A 192 -46.01 -28.82 -15.41
N TYR A 193 -47.09 -29.58 -15.27
CA TYR A 193 -47.09 -31.03 -15.44
C TYR A 193 -48.22 -31.42 -16.38
N TYR A 194 -47.92 -32.16 -17.44
CA TYR A 194 -48.95 -32.66 -18.34
C TYR A 194 -48.78 -34.14 -18.66
N VAL A 195 -49.88 -34.80 -19.01
CA VAL A 195 -49.88 -36.21 -19.41
C VAL A 195 -50.89 -36.46 -20.51
N ILE A 196 -50.49 -37.24 -21.50
CA ILE A 196 -51.32 -37.71 -22.61
C ILE A 196 -51.28 -39.23 -22.61
N ALA A 197 -52.37 -39.88 -22.21
CA ALA A 197 -52.40 -41.34 -22.13
C ALA A 197 -53.81 -41.90 -22.35
N SER A 198 -53.90 -43.21 -22.57
CA SER A 198 -55.20 -43.89 -22.69
C SER A 198 -55.88 -43.99 -21.32
N LYS A 199 -57.19 -44.19 -21.33
CA LYS A 199 -57.98 -44.32 -20.09
C LYS A 199 -57.48 -45.44 -19.17
N SER A 200 -56.99 -46.55 -19.73
CA SER A 200 -56.44 -47.67 -18.94
C SER A 200 -55.10 -47.32 -18.29
N GLU A 201 -54.24 -46.58 -18.99
CA GLU A 201 -52.97 -46.06 -18.47
C GLU A 201 -53.21 -45.07 -17.32
N LEU A 202 -54.07 -44.07 -17.54
CA LEU A 202 -54.39 -43.06 -16.52
C LEU A 202 -54.99 -43.68 -15.24
N LYS A 203 -55.79 -44.75 -15.36
CA LYS A 203 -56.33 -45.50 -14.20
C LYS A 203 -55.25 -46.31 -13.48
N ARG A 204 -54.40 -47.01 -14.24
CA ARG A 204 -53.32 -47.84 -13.70
C ARG A 204 -52.31 -47.02 -12.91
N HIS A 205 -51.97 -45.82 -13.38
CA HIS A 205 -51.10 -44.86 -12.68
C HIS A 205 -51.84 -44.04 -11.61
N LYS A 206 -53.12 -44.36 -11.32
CA LYS A 206 -53.97 -43.68 -10.33
C LYS A 206 -54.06 -42.16 -10.56
N ILE A 207 -54.02 -41.71 -11.81
CA ILE A 207 -54.19 -40.30 -12.18
C ILE A 207 -55.67 -39.95 -12.26
N ILE A 208 -56.49 -40.88 -12.74
CA ILE A 208 -57.95 -40.73 -12.79
C ILE A 208 -58.67 -41.89 -12.08
N GLU A 209 -59.75 -41.58 -11.39
CA GLU A 209 -60.74 -42.55 -10.92
C GLU A 209 -62.02 -42.42 -11.75
N SER A 210 -62.49 -43.51 -12.38
CA SER A 210 -63.80 -43.52 -13.05
C SER A 210 -64.74 -44.49 -12.36
N GLY A 211 -65.76 -43.98 -11.68
CA GLY A 211 -66.88 -44.79 -11.20
C GLY A 211 -67.92 -45.00 -12.31
N PHE A 212 -68.55 -46.18 -12.36
CA PHE A 212 -69.55 -46.56 -13.36
C PHE A 212 -70.75 -45.56 -13.46
N LEU A 213 -70.96 -44.72 -12.45
CA LEU A 213 -72.01 -43.69 -12.39
C LEU A 213 -71.53 -42.32 -11.85
N ARG A 214 -70.21 -42.08 -11.72
CA ARG A 214 -69.65 -40.82 -11.17
C ARG A 214 -68.71 -40.15 -12.17
N LYS A 215 -68.71 -38.81 -12.20
CA LYS A 215 -67.78 -38.01 -13.02
C LYS A 215 -66.34 -38.39 -12.66
N THR A 216 -65.48 -38.52 -13.68
CA THR A 216 -64.05 -38.82 -13.51
C THR A 216 -63.42 -37.78 -12.60
N LYS A 217 -62.74 -38.21 -11.53
CA LYS A 217 -62.07 -37.32 -10.58
C LYS A 217 -60.56 -37.59 -10.63
N ILE A 218 -59.77 -36.53 -10.66
CA ILE A 218 -58.32 -36.61 -10.48
C ILE A 218 -58.05 -36.89 -9.02
N LEU A 219 -57.28 -37.93 -8.72
CA LEU A 219 -56.95 -38.27 -7.34
C LEU A 219 -56.01 -37.19 -6.78
N LYS A 220 -56.40 -36.56 -5.66
CA LYS A 220 -55.54 -35.64 -4.91
C LYS A 220 -54.85 -36.45 -3.82
N GLY A 221 -53.54 -36.68 -3.92
CA GLY A 221 -52.77 -37.42 -2.91
C GLY A 221 -51.71 -38.34 -3.50
N ASN A 222 -52.04 -39.61 -3.72
CA ASN A 222 -51.10 -40.68 -4.10
C ASN A 222 -51.24 -41.10 -5.57
N PHE A 223 -50.89 -40.20 -6.51
CA PHE A 223 -50.78 -40.55 -7.93
C PHE A 223 -49.32 -40.59 -8.37
N ASP A 224 -49.04 -41.30 -9.45
CA ASP A 224 -47.69 -41.46 -9.97
C ASP A 224 -47.23 -40.16 -10.65
N HIS A 225 -46.58 -39.28 -9.88
CA HIS A 225 -46.01 -38.03 -10.37
C HIS A 225 -44.98 -38.26 -11.49
N GLY A 226 -44.30 -39.42 -11.50
CA GLY A 226 -43.31 -39.77 -12.52
C GLY A 226 -43.92 -40.09 -13.90
N PHE A 227 -45.24 -40.28 -13.98
CA PHE A 227 -45.94 -40.47 -15.24
C PHE A 227 -46.34 -39.15 -15.94
N PHE A 228 -46.11 -38.01 -15.28
CA PHE A 228 -46.29 -36.69 -15.89
C PHE A 228 -45.02 -36.24 -16.59
N THR A 229 -45.19 -35.60 -17.74
CA THR A 229 -44.13 -34.83 -18.38
C THR A 229 -44.05 -33.45 -17.73
N ILE A 230 -42.85 -33.08 -17.29
CA ILE A 230 -42.56 -31.76 -16.72
C ILE A 230 -42.31 -30.80 -17.88
N GLY A 231 -42.95 -29.62 -17.85
CA GLY A 231 -42.78 -28.56 -18.83
C GLY A 231 -42.70 -27.18 -18.18
N ASP A 232 -42.25 -26.19 -18.94
CA ASP A 232 -42.27 -24.78 -18.54
C ASP A 232 -43.51 -24.10 -19.13
N LYS A 233 -44.29 -23.41 -18.30
CA LYS A 233 -45.51 -22.70 -18.70
C LYS A 233 -45.27 -21.64 -19.77
N ARG A 234 -44.05 -21.08 -19.85
CA ARG A 234 -43.68 -20.00 -20.77
C ARG A 234 -43.36 -20.48 -22.18
N ASP A 235 -42.88 -21.72 -22.28
CA ASP A 235 -42.43 -22.31 -23.56
C ASP A 235 -43.44 -23.33 -24.11
N LEU A 236 -44.39 -23.78 -23.28
CA LEU A 236 -45.38 -24.80 -23.65
C LEU A 236 -46.61 -24.17 -24.32
N ASP A 237 -46.46 -23.79 -25.58
CA ASP A 237 -47.54 -23.17 -26.36
C ASP A 237 -48.44 -24.20 -27.05
N THR A 238 -47.92 -25.37 -27.42
CA THR A 238 -48.69 -26.38 -28.15
C THR A 238 -48.38 -27.79 -27.66
N ILE A 239 -49.44 -28.53 -27.36
CA ILE A 239 -49.39 -29.91 -26.91
C ILE A 239 -50.00 -30.78 -28.00
N PHE A 240 -49.14 -31.44 -28.76
CA PHE A 240 -49.54 -32.34 -29.83
C PHE A 240 -50.07 -33.66 -29.26
N THR A 241 -51.25 -34.08 -29.71
CA THR A 241 -51.73 -35.44 -29.47
C THR A 241 -51.50 -36.28 -30.72
N THR A 242 -51.27 -37.58 -30.56
CA THR A 242 -51.05 -38.52 -31.68
C THR A 242 -52.35 -39.21 -32.12
N THR A 243 -53.51 -38.64 -31.75
CA THR A 243 -54.83 -39.25 -31.97
C THR A 243 -55.84 -38.27 -32.57
N PRO A 244 -56.85 -38.77 -33.30
CA PRO A 244 -57.91 -37.93 -33.86
C PRO A 244 -58.93 -37.47 -32.80
N GLY A 245 -58.96 -38.13 -31.64
CA GLY A 245 -59.79 -37.75 -30.49
C GLY A 245 -58.95 -37.43 -29.25
N LEU A 246 -59.37 -36.41 -28.50
CA LEU A 246 -58.81 -36.08 -27.19
C LEU A 246 -59.94 -35.67 -26.24
N LYS A 247 -59.76 -35.99 -24.96
CA LYS A 247 -60.64 -35.57 -23.87
C LYS A 247 -59.82 -35.03 -22.70
N ILE A 248 -60.05 -33.77 -22.33
CA ILE A 248 -59.37 -33.13 -21.20
C ILE A 248 -60.15 -33.45 -19.91
N HIS A 249 -59.47 -33.94 -18.87
CA HIS A 249 -60.08 -34.26 -17.56
C HIS A 249 -59.83 -33.19 -16.49
N THR A 250 -58.94 -32.25 -16.78
CA THR A 250 -58.55 -31.12 -15.93
C THR A 250 -59.37 -29.89 -16.31
N THR A 251 -59.55 -28.96 -15.37
CA THR A 251 -60.36 -27.75 -15.59
C THR A 251 -59.45 -26.59 -15.95
N HIS A 252 -59.57 -26.11 -17.19
CA HIS A 252 -58.85 -24.95 -17.72
C HIS A 252 -59.86 -24.00 -18.37
N PRO A 253 -59.68 -22.66 -18.28
CA PRO A 253 -60.61 -21.71 -18.91
C PRO A 253 -60.69 -21.92 -20.43
N GLU A 254 -61.89 -22.04 -20.99
CA GLU A 254 -62.07 -22.30 -22.44
C GLU A 254 -61.50 -21.18 -23.33
N GLN A 255 -61.35 -19.96 -22.81
CA GLN A 255 -60.76 -18.82 -23.53
C GLN A 255 -59.22 -18.86 -23.57
N SER A 256 -58.60 -19.74 -22.77
CA SER A 256 -57.14 -19.81 -22.61
C SER A 256 -56.45 -20.83 -23.52
N TYR A 257 -57.22 -21.63 -24.27
CA TYR A 257 -56.71 -22.61 -25.22
C TYR A 257 -57.67 -22.89 -26.38
N ARG A 258 -57.16 -23.46 -27.46
CA ARG A 258 -57.96 -23.96 -28.59
C ARG A 258 -57.50 -25.32 -29.04
N ILE A 259 -58.43 -26.15 -29.53
CA ILE A 259 -58.11 -27.46 -30.10
C ILE A 259 -57.99 -27.31 -31.61
N ILE A 260 -56.80 -27.55 -32.14
CA ILE A 260 -56.50 -27.47 -33.58
C ILE A 260 -56.27 -28.87 -34.15
N ASN A 261 -56.48 -29.03 -35.45
CA ASN A 261 -56.10 -30.25 -36.17
C ASN A 261 -54.77 -30.01 -36.88
N VAL A 262 -53.79 -30.86 -36.61
CA VAL A 262 -52.46 -30.84 -37.23
C VAL A 262 -52.22 -32.20 -37.84
N ASN A 263 -52.10 -32.26 -39.17
CA ASN A 263 -51.76 -33.49 -39.93
C ASN A 263 -52.64 -34.71 -39.58
N GLY A 264 -53.95 -34.51 -39.35
CA GLY A 264 -54.89 -35.58 -39.04
C GLY A 264 -54.95 -35.99 -37.56
N SER A 265 -54.15 -35.37 -36.69
CA SER A 265 -54.22 -35.52 -35.22
C SER A 265 -54.66 -34.23 -34.56
N LYS A 266 -55.22 -34.30 -33.34
CA LYS A 266 -55.57 -33.10 -32.58
C LYS A 266 -54.37 -32.54 -31.82
N ALA A 267 -54.32 -31.24 -31.59
CA ALA A 267 -53.39 -30.59 -30.68
C ALA A 267 -54.12 -29.54 -29.84
N ILE A 268 -53.61 -29.28 -28.65
CA ILE A 268 -54.07 -28.18 -27.79
C ILE A 268 -53.07 -27.05 -27.96
N GLU A 269 -53.52 -25.92 -28.47
CA GLU A 269 -52.74 -24.70 -28.55
C GLU A 269 -53.18 -23.78 -27.41
N ILE A 270 -52.25 -23.45 -26.53
CA ILE A 270 -52.45 -22.59 -25.37
C ILE A 270 -52.27 -21.15 -25.85
N THR A 271 -53.35 -20.37 -25.82
CA THR A 271 -53.36 -18.98 -26.31
C THR A 271 -53.05 -17.97 -25.19
N ASN A 272 -53.28 -18.36 -23.94
CA ASN A 272 -52.91 -17.58 -22.76
C ASN A 272 -52.43 -18.53 -21.65
N PRO A 273 -51.11 -18.77 -21.52
CA PRO A 273 -50.55 -19.68 -20.54
C PRO A 273 -50.89 -19.31 -19.08
N GLU A 274 -50.85 -18.03 -18.71
CA GLU A 274 -51.19 -17.60 -17.35
C GLU A 274 -52.63 -17.97 -16.99
N GLN A 275 -53.59 -17.67 -17.86
CA GLN A 275 -55.00 -18.03 -17.62
C GLN A 275 -55.20 -19.55 -17.66
N PHE A 276 -54.50 -20.25 -18.55
CA PHE A 276 -54.60 -21.69 -18.70
C PHE A 276 -54.15 -22.42 -17.44
N TRP A 277 -53.02 -22.02 -16.86
CA TRP A 277 -52.43 -22.67 -15.68
C TRP A 277 -52.95 -22.11 -14.33
N ASN A 278 -53.78 -21.06 -14.34
CA ASN A 278 -54.27 -20.39 -13.12
C ASN A 278 -55.05 -21.33 -12.16
N LEU A 279 -55.85 -22.25 -12.71
CA LEU A 279 -56.69 -23.15 -11.90
C LEU A 279 -55.98 -24.43 -11.46
N SER A 280 -54.99 -24.87 -12.23
CA SER A 280 -54.26 -26.13 -12.02
C SER A 280 -52.96 -26.10 -12.81
N ASN A 281 -51.83 -26.43 -12.16
CA ASN A 281 -50.54 -26.68 -12.81
C ASN A 281 -50.45 -28.06 -13.49
N TYR A 282 -51.52 -28.87 -13.37
CA TYR A 282 -51.63 -30.20 -13.96
C TYR A 282 -52.60 -30.19 -15.12
N LEU A 283 -52.21 -30.82 -16.23
CA LEU A 283 -53.04 -31.08 -17.41
C LEU A 283 -53.11 -32.58 -17.68
N VAL A 284 -54.32 -33.14 -17.73
CA VAL A 284 -54.55 -34.57 -17.97
C VAL A 284 -55.41 -34.73 -19.22
N ILE A 285 -54.85 -35.38 -20.24
CA ILE A 285 -55.48 -35.61 -21.53
C ILE A 285 -55.64 -37.13 -21.75
N GLU A 286 -56.88 -37.56 -21.95
CA GLU A 286 -57.21 -38.90 -22.42
C GLU A 286 -57.21 -38.91 -23.95
N ARG A 287 -56.35 -39.73 -24.55
CA ARG A 287 -56.38 -40.01 -25.99
C ARG A 287 -57.54 -40.96 -26.31
N GLN A 288 -58.32 -40.62 -27.33
CA GLN A 288 -59.47 -41.40 -27.82
C GLN A 288 -59.20 -42.00 -29.19
#